data_AF-A0A2R6IFF1-F1
#
_entry.id   AF-A0A2R6IFF1-F1
#
_cell.length_a   1.000
_cell.length_b   1.000
_cell.length_c   1.000
_cell.angle_alpha   90.00
_cell.angle_beta   90.00
_cell.angle_gamma   90.00
#
_symmetry.space_group_name_H-M   'P 1'
#
loop_
_entity.id
_entity.type
_entity.pdbx_description
1 polymer ?
#
loop_
_entity_poly.entity_id
_entity_poly.type
_entity_poly.pdbx_seq_one_letter_code
_entity_poly.pdbx_strand_id
1 'polypeptide(L)' 'MPAPASTVKASLLWGVIGGLSFLVLIQGYELLTDQGVALAVKFGVAALVAVLAGVSTYTLQERLQAENESA' A
#
# COMPACT_ATOMS: atom_id res chain seq x y z
N MET A 1 4.36 -4.24 -23.47
CA MET A 1 3.40 -3.13 -23.61
C MET A 1 3.63 -2.19 -22.42
N PRO A 2 3.97 -0.90 -22.61
CA PRO A 2 4.12 0.01 -21.47
C PRO A 2 2.76 0.17 -20.78
N ALA A 3 2.70 -0.07 -19.47
CA ALA A 3 1.48 0.12 -18.69
C ALA A 3 0.97 1.56 -18.84
N PRO A 4 -0.35 1.78 -18.99
CA PRO A 4 -0.89 3.13 -19.09
C PRO A 4 -0.52 3.90 -17.82
N ALA A 5 0.07 5.08 -17.96
CA ALA A 5 0.64 5.85 -16.84
C ALA A 5 -0.35 6.08 -15.67
N SER A 6 -1.66 6.01 -15.92
CA SER A 6 -2.72 6.08 -14.91
C SER A 6 -2.75 4.88 -13.95
N THR A 7 -2.46 3.67 -14.41
CA THR A 7 -2.42 2.44 -13.58
C THR A 7 -1.26 2.47 -12.60
N VAL A 8 -0.09 2.90 -13.07
CA VAL A 8 1.10 3.06 -12.22
C VAL A 8 0.85 4.14 -11.17
N LYS A 9 0.24 5.26 -11.57
CA LYS A 9 -0.14 6.34 -10.64
C LYS A 9 -1.15 5.87 -9.59
N ALA A 10 -2.18 5.12 -9.99
CA ALA A 10 -3.17 4.58 -9.07
C ALA A 10 -2.57 3.59 -8.08
N SER A 11 -1.70 2.69 -8.56
CA SER A 11 -0.97 1.73 -7.71
C SER A 11 -0.07 2.44 -6.70
N LEU A 12 0.62 3.50 -7.12
CA LEU A 12 1.47 4.30 -6.24
C LEU A 12 0.64 5.02 -5.16
N LEU A 13 -0.50 5.60 -5.52
CA LEU A 13 -1.40 6.27 -4.58
C LEU A 13 -1.95 5.28 -3.54
N TRP A 14 -2.37 4.09 -3.96
CA TRP A 14 -2.82 3.06 -3.02
C TRP A 14 -1.73 2.58 -2.08
N GLY A 15 -0.49 2.45 -2.57
CA GLY A 15 0.67 2.19 -1.73
C GLY A 15 0.87 3.27 -0.66
N VAL A 16 0.84 4.55 -1.06
CA VAL A 16 0.96 5.69 -0.13
C VAL A 16 -0.17 5.70 0.89
N ILE A 17 -1.42 5.49 0.46
CA ILE A 17 -2.60 5.44 1.34
C ILE A 17 -2.44 4.31 2.36
N GLY A 18 -2.04 3.11 1.93
CA GLY A 18 -1.81 1.98 2.83
C GLY A 18 -0.71 2.24 3.86
N GLY A 19 0.43 2.77 3.42
CA GLY A 19 1.54 3.12 4.32
C GLY A 19 1.18 4.21 5.34
N LEU A 20 0.53 5.28 4.90
CA LEU A 20 0.06 6.35 5.78
C LEU A 20 -1.01 5.85 6.76
N SER A 21 -1.93 5.00 6.32
CA SER A 21 -2.95 4.40 7.17
C SER A 21 -2.33 3.54 8.27
N PHE A 22 -1.30 2.75 7.95
CA PHE A 22 -0.54 1.99 8.95
C PHE A 22 0.15 2.91 9.98
N LEU A 23 0.77 4.00 9.51
CA LEU A 23 1.39 4.98 10.42
C LEU A 23 0.38 5.65 11.34
N VAL A 24 -0.83 5.95 10.86
CA VAL A 24 -1.91 6.47 11.71
C VAL A 24 -2.33 5.42 12.74
N LEU A 25 -2.45 4.16 12.34
CA LEU A 25 -2.88 3.09 13.23
C LEU A 25 -1.86 2.82 14.34
N ILE A 26 -0.56 2.81 14.03
CA ILE A 26 0.49 2.61 15.04
C ILE A 26 0.62 3.80 15.99
N GLN A 27 0.36 5.02 15.52
CA GLN A 27 0.27 6.19 16.40
C GLN A 27 -0.93 6.08 17.35
N GLY A 28 -2.08 5.62 16.85
CA GLY A 28 -3.25 5.34 17.69
C GLY A 28 -2.95 4.28 18.77
N TYR A 29 -2.27 3.19 18.40
CA TYR A 29 -1.82 2.17 19.36
C TYR A 29 -0.98 2.78 20.49
N GLU A 30 0.02 3.59 20.17
CA GLU A 30 0.88 4.24 21.17
C GLU A 30 0.19 5.33 21.99
N LEU A 31 -0.91 5.91 21.52
CA LEU A 31 -1.73 6.78 22.34
C LEU A 31 -2.57 5.98 23.36
N LEU A 32 -2.92 4.73 23.01
CA LEU A 32 -3.67 3.82 23.87
C LEU A 32 -2.77 2.99 24.80
N THR A 33 -1.47 2.91 24.54
CA THR A 33 -0.50 2.14 25.34
C THR A 33 0.68 3.00 25.78
N ASP A 34 1.22 2.76 26.98
CA ASP A 34 2.48 3.38 27.42
C ASP A 34 3.73 2.75 26.77
N GLN A 35 3.55 1.77 25.87
CA GLN A 35 4.64 1.04 25.24
C GLN A 35 4.94 1.57 23.82
N GLY A 36 6.05 2.30 23.70
CA GLY A 36 6.54 2.83 22.43
C GLY A 36 7.13 1.74 21.53
N VAL A 37 6.81 1.81 20.23
CA VAL A 37 7.40 0.99 19.17
C VAL A 37 8.57 1.74 18.56
N ALA A 38 9.70 1.04 18.38
CA ALA A 38 10.90 1.62 17.79
C ALA A 38 10.61 2.25 16.42
N LEU A 39 11.11 3.48 16.18
CA LEU A 39 10.89 4.23 14.94
C LEU A 39 11.25 3.42 13.68
N ALA A 40 12.39 2.71 13.72
CA ALA A 40 12.84 1.89 12.61
C ALA A 40 11.82 0.78 12.24
N VAL A 41 11.16 0.18 13.24
CA VAL A 41 10.16 -0.86 13.02
C VAL A 41 8.90 -0.26 12.39
N LYS A 42 8.44 0.90 12.87
CA LYS A 42 7.27 1.58 12.30
C LYS A 42 7.46 1.91 10.82
N PHE A 43 8.56 2.58 10.50
CA PHE A 43 8.84 2.98 9.13
C PHE A 43 9.13 1.76 8.24
N GLY A 44 9.79 0.73 8.76
CA GLY A 44 10.02 -0.52 8.05
C GLY A 44 8.72 -1.22 7.67
N VAL A 45 7.79 -1.37 8.61
CA VAL A 45 6.49 -1.99 8.34
C VAL A 45 5.62 -1.09 7.45
N ALA A 46 5.63 0.23 7.66
CA ALA A 46 4.91 1.17 6.79
C ALA A 46 5.37 1.08 5.33
N ALA A 47 6.68 1.00 5.09
CA ALA A 47 7.24 0.79 3.76
C ALA A 47 6.81 -0.55 3.16
N LEU A 48 6.81 -1.62 3.96
CA LEU A 48 6.38 -2.95 3.55
C LEU A 48 4.89 -2.97 3.16
N VAL A 49 4.03 -2.36 3.97
CA VAL A 49 2.59 -2.19 3.67
C VAL A 49 2.39 -1.39 2.40
N ALA A 50 3.14 -0.30 2.20
CA ALA A 50 3.04 0.51 0.99
C ALA A 50 3.43 -0.28 -0.27
N VAL A 51 4.50 -1.07 -0.20
CA VAL A 51 4.91 -1.94 -1.31
C VAL A 51 3.86 -3.01 -1.59
N LEU A 52 3.37 -3.71 -0.57
CA LEU A 52 2.35 -4.76 -0.74
C LEU A 52 1.04 -4.21 -1.32
N ALA A 53 0.57 -3.06 -0.82
CA ALA A 53 -0.63 -2.41 -1.32
C ALA A 53 -0.46 -1.95 -2.78
N GLY A 54 0.69 -1.37 -3.12
CA GLY A 54 0.99 -0.97 -4.51
C GLY A 54 1.07 -2.16 -5.46
N VAL A 55 1.78 -3.23 -5.08
CA VAL A 55 1.93 -4.45 -5.89
C VAL A 55 0.61 -5.18 -6.08
N SER A 56 -0.20 -5.31 -5.02
CA SER A 56 -1.52 -5.94 -5.11
C SER A 56 -2.47 -5.15 -6.00
N THR A 57 -2.46 -3.82 -5.91
CA THR A 57 -3.26 -2.96 -6.79
C THR A 57 -2.87 -3.13 -8.25
N TYR A 58 -1.56 -3.15 -8.53
CA TYR A 58 -1.05 -3.32 -9.89
C TYR A 58 -1.43 -4.70 -10.48
N THR A 59 -1.21 -5.77 -9.72
CA THR A 59 -1.48 -7.14 -10.19
C THR A 59 -2.98 -7.43 -10.34
N LEU A 60 -3.81 -6.90 -9.44
CA LEU A 60 -5.26 -7.04 -9.56
C LEU A 60 -5.79 -6.29 -10.78
N GLN A 61 -5.24 -5.12 -11.08
CA GLN A 61 -5.63 -4.35 -12.25
C GLN A 61 -5.25 -5.06 -13.56
N GLU A 62 -4.06 -5.68 -13.64
CA GLU A 62 -3.68 -6.51 -14.78
C GLU A 62 -4.63 -7.70 -14.96
N ARG A 63 -5.01 -8.38 -13.86
CA ARG A 63 -5.95 -9.52 -13.92
C ARG A 63 -7.33 -9.11 -14.41
N LEU A 64 -7.87 -8.00 -13.92
CA LEU A 64 -9.18 -7.50 -14.33
C LEU A 64 -9.19 -7.07 -15.81
N GLN A 65 -8.08 -6.53 -16.33
CA GLN A 65 -7.97 -6.23 -17.76
C GLN A 65 -7.95 -7.50 -18.61
N ALA A 66 -7.17 -8.49 -18.22
CA ALA A 66 -7.10 -9.78 -18.91
C ALA A 66 -8.47 -10.50 -18.93
N GLU A 67 -9.23 -10.43 -17.83
CA GLU A 67 -10.57 -11.02 -17.74
C GLU A 67 -11.57 -10.30 -18.66
N ASN A 68 -11.52 -8.96 -18.72
CA ASN A 68 -12.37 -8.16 -19.61
C ASN A 68 -12.06 -8.36 -21.10
N GLU A 69 -10.80 -8.63 -21.49
CA GLU A 69 -10.43 -8.94 -22.87
C GLU A 69 -10.87 -10.35 -23.31
N SER A 70 -11.22 -11.22 -22.36
CA SER A 70 -11.61 -12.62 -22.60
C SER A 70 -13.13 -12.81 -22.75
N ALA A 71 -13.92 -11.76 -22.54
CA ALA A 71 -15.39 -11.75 -22.52
C ALA A 71 -15.97 -11.03 -23.74
#